data_AF-A0A1V4AP95-F1
#
_entry.id   AF-A0A1V4AP95-F1
#
_cell.length_a   1.000
_cell.length_b   1.000
_cell.length_c   1.000
_cell.angle_alpha   90.00
_cell.angle_beta   90.00
_cell.angle_gamma   90.00
#
_symmetry.space_group_name_H-M   'P 1'
#
loop_
_entity.id
_entity.type
_entity.pdbx_description
1 polymer ?
#
loop_
_entity_poly.entity_id
_entity_poly.type
_entity_poly.pdbx_seq_one_letter_code
_entity_poly.pdbx_strand_id
1 'polypeptide(L)' 'MKGNSPEYELYFRNTNVLCEYRNFPLRDQRGNLVGVMGIARDITARRCNEEQSKVLDEKGD' A
#
# COMPACT_ATOMS: atom_id res chain seq x y z
N MET A 1 -23.28 -1.48 -5.05
CA MET A 1 -22.01 -2.25 -5.08
C MET A 1 -20.92 -1.36 -4.50
N LYS A 2 -20.43 -1.64 -3.28
CA LYS A 2 -19.25 -0.95 -2.74
C LYS A 2 -18.05 -1.49 -3.51
N GLY A 3 -17.47 -0.66 -4.38
CA GLY A 3 -16.24 -1.01 -5.09
C GLY A 3 -15.13 -1.11 -4.06
N ASN A 4 -14.75 -2.33 -3.69
CA ASN A 4 -13.59 -2.55 -2.86
C ASN A 4 -12.37 -2.09 -3.67
N SER A 5 -11.65 -1.12 -3.15
CA SER A 5 -10.32 -0.75 -3.63
C SER A 5 -9.36 -1.85 -3.19
N PRO A 6 -8.86 -2.71 -4.08
CA PRO A 6 -7.86 -3.69 -3.70
C PRO A 6 -6.58 -2.96 -3.24
N GLU A 7 -6.12 -3.29 -2.03
CA GLU A 7 -4.80 -2.89 -1.54
C GLU A 7 -3.76 -3.79 -2.20
N TYR A 8 -2.83 -3.19 -2.94
CA TYR A 8 -1.69 -3.88 -3.53
C TYR A 8 -0.41 -3.26 -2.98
N GLU A 9 0.56 -4.11 -2.64
CA GLU A 9 1.93 -3.68 -2.40
C GLU A 9 2.64 -3.56 -3.75
N LEU A 10 3.19 -2.38 -4.04
CA LEU A 10 3.83 -2.09 -5.31
C LEU A 10 5.25 -1.57 -5.04
N TYR A 11 6.21 -2.12 -5.77
CA TYR A 11 7.56 -1.58 -5.81
C TYR A 11 7.64 -0.54 -6.92
N PHE A 12 8.02 0.69 -6.58
CA PHE A 12 8.37 1.68 -7.58
C PHE A 12 9.69 1.26 -8.24
N ARG A 13 9.63 0.75 -9.49
CA ARG A 13 10.76 0.16 -10.23
C ARG A 13 12.06 0.97 -10.21
N ASN A 14 11.95 2.29 -10.09
CA ASN A 14 13.11 3.18 -10.21
C ASN A 14 13.72 3.56 -8.87
N THR A 15 13.05 3.30 -7.74
CA THR A 15 13.53 3.72 -6.42
C THR A 15 13.71 2.56 -5.44
N ASN A 16 13.23 1.35 -5.77
CA ASN A 16 13.15 0.21 -4.84
C ASN A 16 12.43 0.54 -3.53
N VAL A 17 11.65 1.62 -3.51
CA VAL A 17 10.81 1.96 -2.37
C VAL A 17 9.59 1.06 -2.40
N LEU A 18 9.42 0.31 -1.32
CA LEU A 18 8.23 -0.47 -1.08
C LEU A 18 7.13 0.47 -0.61
N CYS A 19 6.05 0.55 -1.39
CA CYS A 19 4.90 1.37 -1.06
C CYS A 19 3.63 0.53 -0.96
N GLU A 20 2.81 0.88 0.02
CA GLU A 20 1.41 0.52 0.06
C GLU A 20 0.63 1.50 -0.81
N TYR A 21 -0.23 0.98 -1.69
CA TYR A 21 -0.98 1.82 -2.62
C TYR A 21 -2.49 1.62 -2.51
N ARG A 22 -3.24 2.73 -2.45
CA ARG A 22 -4.70 2.75 -2.39
C ARG A 22 -5.26 3.70 -3.43
N ASN A 23 -6.25 3.23 -4.20
CA ASN A 23 -6.95 4.02 -5.20
C ASN A 23 -8.40 4.22 -4.83
N PHE A 24 -8.93 5.41 -5.08
CA PHE A 24 -10.32 5.76 -4.87
C PHE A 24 -10.90 6.31 -6.18
N PRO A 25 -12.05 5.79 -6.65
CA PRO A 25 -12.70 6.37 -7.81
C PRO A 25 -13.27 7.75 -7.44
N LEU A 26 -12.94 8.76 -8.24
CA LEU A 26 -13.57 10.07 -8.16
C LEU A 26 -14.82 10.05 -9.03
N ARG A 27 -15.95 10.43 -8.44
CA ARG A 27 -17.24 10.50 -9.13
C ARG A 27 -17.81 11.91 -9.11
N ASP A 28 -18.46 12.32 -10.19
CA ASP A 28 -19.23 13.56 -10.21
C ASP A 28 -20.53 13.45 -9.37
N GLN A 29 -21.28 14.54 -9.27
CA GLN A 29 -22.56 14.57 -8.55
C GLN A 29 -23.62 13.62 -9.11
N ARG A 30 -23.46 13.17 -10.36
CA ARG A 30 -24.35 12.22 -11.04
C ARG A 30 -23.88 10.77 -10.90
N GLY A 31 -22.76 10.54 -10.21
CA GLY A 31 -22.17 9.22 -9.97
C GLY A 31 -21.26 8.73 -11.10
N ASN A 32 -21.01 9.52 -12.14
CA ASN A 32 -20.14 9.13 -13.25
C ASN A 32 -18.68 9.12 -12.79
N LEU A 33 -17.90 8.13 -13.24
CA LEU A 33 -16.47 8.08 -12.96
C LEU A 33 -15.77 9.22 -13.73
N VAL A 34 -15.14 10.14 -13.00
CA VAL A 34 -14.40 11.29 -13.58
C VAL A 34 -12.90 11.17 -13.38
N GLY A 35 -12.43 10.22 -12.58
CA GLY A 35 -11.01 9.96 -12.38
C GLY A 35 -10.72 8.96 -11.27
N VAL A 36 -9.45 8.85 -10.92
CA VAL A 36 -8.95 8.02 -9.82
C VAL A 36 -7.98 8.85 -8.98
N MET A 37 -8.17 8.85 -7.66
CA MET A 37 -7.22 9.41 -6.70
C MET A 37 -6.42 8.28 -6.08
N GLY A 38 -5.10 8.36 -6.19
CA GLY A 38 -4.17 7.40 -5.59
C GLY A 38 -3.43 7.97 -4.38
N ILE A 39 -3.23 7.15 -3.35
CA ILE A 39 -2.33 7.43 -2.23
C ILE A 39 -1.27 6.35 -2.20
N ALA A 40 0.00 6.76 -2.21
CA ALA A 40 1.16 5.89 -2.01
C ALA A 40 1.81 6.22 -0.66
N ARG A 41 2.01 5.23 0.19
CA ARG A 41 2.73 5.37 1.46
C ARG A 41 3.98 4.50 1.42
N ASP A 42 5.14 5.11 1.66
CA ASP A 42 6.39 4.39 1.87
C ASP A 42 6.29 3.57 3.17
N ILE A 43 6.51 2.26 3.07
CA ILE A 43 6.49 1.32 4.19
C ILE A 43 7.81 0.58 4.36
N THR A 44 8.88 1.02 3.69
CA THR A 44 10.22 0.39 3.76
C THR A 44 10.69 0.25 5.21
N ALA A 45 10.65 1.34 5.98
CA ALA A 45 11.04 1.34 7.40
C ALA A 45 10.16 0.42 8.28
N ARG A 46 8.85 0.35 7.99
CA ARG A 46 7.92 -0.51 8.74
C ARG A 46 8.25 -1.98 8.55
N ARG A 47 8.50 -2.41 7.31
CA ARG A 47 8.84 -3.79 6.98
C ARG A 47 10.20 -4.21 7.54
N CYS A 48 11.21 -3.34 7.50
CA CYS A 48 12.51 -3.64 8.11
C CYS A 48 12.39 -3.90 9.63
N ASN A 49 11.54 -3.15 10.33
CA ASN A 49 11.33 -3.34 11.77
C ASN A 49 10.54 -4.64 12.07
N GLU A 50 9.55 -4.98 11.25
CA GLU A 50 8.79 -6.23 11.37
C GLU A 50 9.67 -7.47 11.11
N GLU A 51 10.59 -7.39 10.13
CA GLU A 51 11.56 -8.47 9.86
C GLU A 51 12.59 -8.61 10.97
N GLN A 52 13.11 -7.50 11.52
CA GLN A 52 14.05 -7.56 12.66
C GLN A 52 13.42 -8.16 13.91
N SER A 53 12.14 -7.89 14.17
CA SER A 53 11.46 -8.48 15.33
C SER A 53 11.30 -9.99 15.20
N LYS A 54 11.05 -10.52 13.99
CA LYS A 54 10.94 -11.97 13.76
C LYS A 54 12.25 -12.72 13.94
N VAL A 55 13.37 -12.12 13.55
CA VAL A 55 14.71 -12.73 13.69
C VAL A 55 15.14 -12.86 15.17
N LEU A 56 14.59 -12.03 16.06
CA LEU A 56 14.85 -12.10 17.50
C LEU A 56 14.03 -13.20 18.19
N ASP A 57 12.83 -13.50 17.69
CA ASP A 57 11.99 -14.59 18.21
C ASP A 57 12.52 -15.99 17.81
N GLU A 58 13.24 -16.11 16.68
CA GLU A 58 13.81 -17.39 16.22
C GLU A 58 15.17 -17.74 16.84
N LYS A 59 15.81 -16.81 17.57
CA LYS A 59 17.07 -17.09 18.31
C LYS A 59 16.85 -17.37 19.79
N GLY A 60 15.59 -17.51 20.20
CA GLY A 60 15.16 -17.79 21.56
C GLY A 60 14.57 -19.18 21.76
N ASP A 61 14.95 -20.18 20.94
CA ASP A 61 14.64 -21.61 21.13
C ASP A 61 15.92 -22.46 20.99
#